data_AF-A0A8H5ZPU5-F1
#
_entry.id   AF-A0A8H5ZPU5-F1
#
_cell.length_a   1.000
_cell.length_b   1.000
_cell.length_c   1.000
_cell.angle_alpha   90.00
_cell.angle_beta   90.00
_cell.angle_gamma   90.00
#
_symmetry.space_group_name_H-M   'P 1'
#
loop_
_entity.id
_entity.type
_entity.pdbx_description
1 polymer ?
#
loop_
_entity_poly.entity_id
_entity_poly.type
_entity_poly.pdbx_seq_one_letter_code
_entity_poly.pdbx_strand_id
1 'polypeptide(L)'
;MASPKWKKLYEYAACDLADGLLKLHVPGAGFLADIRPLLHTASIPKPEPRKVLAPASTFLMIPKATKSFPTPSQMPGNIPASNLSDSKPYADYTENGTIVVISQPSGQSCAVVGGIMAARMQHLGAEGIVVDGRVRDISALNQTKLPIWSKATSVIGAGAETKFHAHNVPVKIGETIVEAGDIIMIDPFENGVVAVPQAKVDELLELLPKLVEADEKVTADVGNGVSVEEAFKRHRAFTMGITDFFSDVWETFSHPSADAEHPVQGGTSTKSPASGTDEESGDEAEVNKQDAKSGGSDEQGHKPSEESEEDEDEEEEEEPDPKDTLEKECAESKECHGPKHHYDECAQRVTGQIEEKGKADEDCVEEFFHLAHCATQCAAPKLFAQLK
;
A
#
# COMPACT_ATOMS: atom_id res chain seq x y z
N MET A 1 7.81 -19.54 -28.95
CA MET A 1 7.78 -18.09 -29.28
C MET A 1 8.99 -17.45 -28.63
N ALA A 2 9.61 -16.45 -29.25
CA ALA A 2 10.72 -15.73 -28.63
C ALA A 2 10.25 -15.04 -27.35
N SER A 3 11.11 -14.94 -26.33
CA SER A 3 10.80 -14.18 -25.12
C SER A 3 10.51 -12.71 -25.49
N PRO A 4 9.48 -12.07 -24.91
CA PRO A 4 9.22 -10.66 -25.12
C PRO A 4 10.46 -9.81 -24.78
N LYS A 5 10.75 -8.80 -25.61
CA LYS A 5 11.93 -7.93 -25.43
C LYS A 5 11.94 -7.22 -24.08
N TRP A 6 10.78 -6.81 -23.58
CA TRP A 6 10.65 -6.09 -22.32
C TRP A 6 11.22 -6.87 -21.13
N LYS A 7 11.33 -8.20 -21.18
CA LYS A 7 11.95 -8.99 -20.10
C LYS A 7 13.41 -8.60 -19.82
N LYS A 8 14.11 -8.03 -20.81
CA LYS A 8 15.48 -7.50 -20.63
C LYS A 8 15.54 -6.33 -19.65
N LEU A 9 14.45 -5.60 -19.44
CA LEU A 9 14.40 -4.53 -18.45
C LEU A 9 14.69 -5.04 -17.03
N TYR A 10 14.51 -6.35 -16.77
CA TYR A 10 14.82 -6.97 -15.49
C TYR A 10 16.32 -6.87 -15.11
N GLU A 11 17.21 -6.69 -16.09
CA GLU A 11 18.65 -6.54 -15.87
C GLU A 11 19.00 -5.19 -15.20
N TYR A 12 18.07 -4.23 -15.22
CA TYR A 12 18.26 -2.87 -14.72
C TYR A 12 17.50 -2.64 -13.41
N ALA A 13 17.96 -1.70 -12.60
CA ALA A 13 17.26 -1.26 -11.40
C ALA A 13 16.10 -0.32 -11.74
N ALA A 14 15.15 -0.15 -10.83
CA ALA A 14 14.04 0.79 -11.04
C ALA A 14 14.52 2.23 -11.28
N CYS A 15 15.60 2.66 -10.61
CA CYS A 15 16.21 3.98 -10.81
C CYS A 15 16.77 4.16 -12.23
N ASP A 16 17.44 3.15 -12.79
CA ASP A 16 17.92 3.17 -14.19
C ASP A 16 16.77 3.37 -15.17
N LEU A 17 15.65 2.65 -14.95
CA LEU A 17 14.47 2.77 -15.80
C LEU A 17 13.87 4.18 -15.72
N ALA A 18 13.76 4.74 -14.52
CA ALA A 18 13.24 6.09 -14.32
C ALA A 18 14.13 7.15 -15.00
N ASP A 19 15.46 7.06 -14.87
CA ASP A 19 16.39 7.98 -15.52
C ASP A 19 16.31 7.90 -17.05
N GLY A 20 16.19 6.68 -17.60
CA GLY A 20 15.95 6.47 -19.03
C GLY A 20 14.62 7.05 -19.50
N LEU A 21 13.54 6.82 -18.76
CA LEU A 21 12.21 7.34 -19.07
C LEU A 21 12.14 8.87 -18.97
N LEU A 22 12.85 9.46 -18.02
CA LEU A 22 13.00 10.91 -17.87
C LEU A 22 13.63 11.52 -19.13
N LYS A 23 14.70 10.91 -19.65
CA LYS A 23 15.34 11.32 -20.91
C LYS A 23 14.46 11.11 -22.15
N LEU A 24 13.54 10.14 -22.10
CA LEU A 24 12.53 9.94 -23.14
C LEU A 24 11.30 10.85 -22.96
N HIS A 25 11.34 11.78 -22.00
CA HIS A 25 10.27 12.71 -21.66
C HIS A 25 8.94 12.02 -21.33
N VAL A 26 9.00 10.84 -20.72
CA VAL A 26 7.81 10.15 -20.23
C VAL A 26 7.31 10.85 -18.96
N PRO A 27 6.02 11.23 -18.88
CA PRO A 27 5.45 11.88 -17.70
C PRO A 27 5.74 11.11 -16.40
N GLY A 28 6.15 11.84 -15.36
CA GLY A 28 6.50 11.25 -14.07
C GLY A 28 7.71 10.32 -14.08
N ALA A 29 8.47 10.25 -15.19
CA ALA A 29 9.54 9.27 -15.40
C ALA A 29 9.09 7.81 -15.17
N GLY A 30 7.79 7.54 -15.35
CA GLY A 30 7.18 6.24 -15.05
C GLY A 30 7.08 5.91 -13.55
N PHE A 31 7.56 6.76 -12.64
CA PHE A 31 7.57 6.47 -11.21
C PHE A 31 6.15 6.50 -10.63
N LEU A 32 5.78 5.44 -9.90
CA LEU A 32 4.52 5.38 -9.16
C LEU A 32 4.76 5.85 -7.72
N ALA A 33 4.60 7.17 -7.54
CA ALA A 33 4.95 7.84 -6.29
C ALA A 33 4.17 7.33 -5.06
N ASP A 34 4.88 7.29 -3.94
CA ASP A 34 4.39 6.92 -2.59
C ASP A 34 3.85 5.49 -2.45
N ILE A 35 4.04 4.65 -3.46
CA ILE A 35 3.71 3.23 -3.38
C ILE A 35 4.84 2.49 -2.66
N ARG A 36 4.52 1.87 -1.52
CA ARG A 36 5.48 1.17 -0.63
C ARG A 36 5.08 -0.29 -0.43
N PRO A 37 6.04 -1.20 -0.15
CA PRO A 37 5.72 -2.58 0.18
C PRO A 37 4.89 -2.65 1.47
N LEU A 38 4.09 -3.71 1.62
CA LEU A 38 3.35 -3.94 2.87
C LEU A 38 4.26 -3.93 4.09
N LEU A 39 3.76 -3.31 5.16
CA LEU A 39 4.36 -3.43 6.49
C LEU A 39 4.19 -4.88 6.97
N HIS A 40 5.28 -5.45 7.47
CA HIS A 40 5.28 -6.80 8.02
C HIS A 40 5.05 -6.71 9.53
N THR A 41 4.15 -7.53 10.04
CA THR A 41 4.01 -7.76 11.49
C THR A 41 5.04 -8.80 11.91
N ALA A 42 5.56 -8.69 13.14
CA ALA A 42 6.62 -9.59 13.64
C ALA A 42 6.25 -11.09 13.61
N SER A 43 4.95 -11.39 13.56
CA SER A 43 4.40 -12.74 13.58
C SER A 43 4.42 -13.47 12.23
N ILE A 44 4.76 -12.80 11.12
CA ILE A 44 4.72 -13.41 9.77
C ILE A 44 6.11 -13.31 9.13
N PRO A 45 6.71 -14.45 8.73
CA PRO A 45 7.98 -14.42 8.00
C PRO A 45 7.90 -13.51 6.79
N LYS A 46 8.82 -12.56 6.70
CA LYS A 46 8.93 -11.67 5.54
C LYS A 46 9.28 -12.51 4.31
N PRO A 47 8.48 -12.48 3.23
CA PRO A 47 8.88 -13.10 1.98
C PRO A 47 10.21 -12.52 1.53
N GLU A 48 11.09 -13.35 0.95
CA GLU A 48 12.33 -12.83 0.38
C GLU A 48 12.00 -11.76 -0.68
N PRO A 49 12.64 -10.58 -0.62
CA PRO A 49 12.37 -9.53 -1.57
C PRO A 49 12.73 -10.00 -2.98
N ARG A 50 11.74 -10.03 -3.87
CA ARG A 50 11.91 -10.37 -5.28
C ARG A 50 11.51 -9.19 -6.15
N LYS A 51 12.41 -8.79 -7.05
CA LYS A 51 12.07 -7.87 -8.15
C LYS A 51 11.10 -8.55 -9.10
N VAL A 52 10.02 -7.88 -9.50
CA VAL A 52 9.01 -8.44 -10.40
C VAL A 52 8.80 -7.52 -11.58
N LEU A 53 8.60 -8.13 -12.75
CA LEU A 53 8.38 -7.44 -14.01
C LEU A 53 7.27 -8.14 -14.80
N ALA A 54 6.17 -7.44 -15.07
CA ALA A 54 5.04 -7.98 -15.83
C ALA A 54 4.21 -6.86 -16.48
N PRO A 55 3.40 -7.16 -17.50
CA PRO A 55 2.42 -6.23 -18.04
C PRO A 55 1.38 -5.82 -16.98
N ALA A 56 0.83 -4.61 -17.10
CA ALA A 56 -0.22 -4.09 -16.22
C ALA A 56 -1.61 -4.58 -16.65
N SER A 57 -2.44 -4.95 -15.67
CA SER A 57 -3.90 -4.90 -15.81
C SER A 57 -4.42 -3.82 -14.87
N THR A 58 -5.08 -2.79 -15.40
CA THR A 58 -5.40 -1.56 -14.67
C THR A 58 -6.84 -1.52 -14.20
N PHE A 59 -7.09 -1.26 -12.92
CA PHE A 59 -8.42 -1.25 -12.31
C PHE A 59 -8.73 0.15 -11.76
N LEU A 60 -9.86 0.71 -12.18
CA LEU A 60 -10.32 2.03 -11.77
C LEU A 60 -11.47 1.94 -10.77
N MET A 61 -11.28 2.55 -9.62
CA MET A 61 -12.31 2.73 -8.60
C MET A 61 -12.85 4.17 -8.66
N ILE A 62 -14.13 4.38 -8.34
CA ILE A 62 -14.76 5.70 -8.27
C ILE A 62 -15.44 5.95 -6.93
N PRO A 63 -15.51 7.22 -6.47
CA PRO A 63 -16.19 7.58 -5.24
C PRO A 63 -17.65 7.14 -5.24
N LYS A 64 -18.12 6.79 -4.04
CA LYS A 64 -19.48 6.40 -3.71
C LYS A 64 -19.80 6.98 -2.33
N ALA A 65 -21.01 7.49 -2.17
CA ALA A 65 -21.52 7.90 -0.87
C ALA A 65 -22.24 6.73 -0.17
N THR A 66 -22.15 6.67 1.14
CA THR A 66 -22.94 5.77 2.01
C THR A 66 -23.50 6.53 3.20
N LYS A 67 -24.34 5.88 4.03
CA LYS A 67 -24.86 6.50 5.26
C LYS A 67 -23.74 6.88 6.24
N SER A 68 -22.70 6.04 6.33
CA SER A 68 -21.54 6.27 7.20
C SER A 68 -20.53 7.23 6.59
N PHE A 69 -20.51 7.36 5.25
CA PHE A 69 -19.63 8.27 4.50
C PHE A 69 -20.44 9.06 3.46
N PRO A 70 -21.22 10.07 3.91
CA PRO A 70 -22.19 10.76 3.06
C PRO A 70 -21.55 11.73 2.07
N THR A 71 -20.30 12.14 2.31
CA THR A 71 -19.56 13.11 1.49
C THR A 71 -18.52 12.37 0.66
N PRO A 72 -18.82 11.99 -0.60
CA PRO A 72 -17.86 11.28 -1.44
C PRO A 72 -16.72 12.22 -1.84
N SER A 73 -15.52 11.66 -2.03
CA SER A 73 -14.41 12.37 -2.67
C SER A 73 -14.84 12.91 -4.04
N GLN A 74 -14.21 14.01 -4.48
CA GLN A 74 -14.46 14.55 -5.80
C GLN A 74 -14.04 13.57 -6.90
N MET A 75 -14.90 13.43 -7.91
CA MET A 75 -14.59 12.69 -9.13
C MET A 75 -13.55 13.46 -9.94
N PRO A 76 -12.46 12.82 -10.43
CA PRO A 76 -11.64 13.41 -11.47
C PRO A 76 -12.49 13.84 -12.68
N GLY A 77 -12.12 14.96 -13.32
CA GLY A 77 -12.95 15.56 -14.40
C GLY A 77 -13.01 14.75 -15.70
N ASN A 78 -12.10 13.79 -15.93
CA ASN A 78 -12.03 13.01 -17.16
C ASN A 78 -11.94 11.50 -16.86
N ILE A 79 -13.07 10.93 -16.42
CA ILE A 79 -13.16 9.50 -16.08
C ILE A 79 -13.67 8.72 -17.30
N PRO A 80 -12.99 7.63 -17.71
CA PRO A 80 -13.46 6.75 -18.78
C PRO A 80 -14.87 6.21 -18.50
N ALA A 81 -15.63 5.91 -19.56
CA ALA A 81 -16.89 5.20 -19.42
C ALA A 81 -16.66 3.83 -18.76
N SER A 82 -17.62 3.38 -17.96
CA SER A 82 -17.58 2.02 -17.39
C SER A 82 -17.66 0.98 -18.51
N ASN A 83 -16.84 -0.06 -18.42
CA ASN A 83 -16.80 -1.18 -19.37
C ASN A 83 -17.18 -2.52 -18.72
N LEU A 84 -17.82 -2.49 -17.56
CA LEU A 84 -18.24 -3.69 -16.84
C LEU A 84 -19.44 -4.32 -17.56
N SER A 85 -19.31 -5.61 -17.91
CA SER A 85 -20.35 -6.36 -18.61
C SER A 85 -21.24 -7.18 -17.68
N ASP A 86 -20.83 -7.32 -16.42
CA ASP A 86 -21.52 -8.07 -15.38
C ASP A 86 -21.36 -7.37 -14.01
N SER A 87 -21.88 -7.99 -12.95
CA SER A 87 -21.74 -7.52 -11.56
C SER A 87 -20.76 -8.37 -10.74
N LYS A 88 -19.83 -9.08 -11.39
CA LYS A 88 -18.90 -9.95 -10.65
C LYS A 88 -17.90 -9.10 -9.85
N PRO A 89 -17.39 -9.62 -8.71
CA PRO A 89 -16.32 -8.96 -7.96
C PRO A 89 -15.12 -8.63 -8.85
N TYR A 90 -14.53 -7.45 -8.66
CA TYR A 90 -13.47 -6.97 -9.56
C TYR A 90 -12.23 -7.87 -9.59
N ALA A 91 -11.94 -8.60 -8.52
CA ALA A 91 -10.85 -9.56 -8.49
C ALA A 91 -10.99 -10.66 -9.56
N ASP A 92 -12.20 -10.98 -10.02
CA ASP A 92 -12.45 -11.95 -11.11
C ASP A 92 -12.13 -11.42 -12.52
N TYR A 93 -11.73 -10.16 -12.65
CA TYR A 93 -11.19 -9.59 -13.88
C TYR A 93 -9.67 -9.68 -13.97
N THR A 94 -9.01 -10.31 -12.98
CA THR A 94 -7.55 -10.45 -12.97
C THR A 94 -7.08 -11.29 -14.15
N GLU A 95 -6.10 -10.76 -14.88
CA GLU A 95 -5.47 -11.44 -16.00
C GLU A 95 -4.25 -12.22 -15.51
N ASN A 96 -4.06 -13.42 -16.04
CA ASN A 96 -2.92 -14.25 -15.68
C ASN A 96 -1.61 -13.63 -16.19
N GLY A 97 -0.58 -13.60 -15.33
CA GLY A 97 0.75 -13.10 -15.67
C GLY A 97 0.86 -11.58 -15.72
N THR A 98 -0.06 -10.84 -15.11
CA THR A 98 -0.03 -9.37 -15.02
C THR A 98 0.23 -8.89 -13.60
N ILE A 99 0.68 -7.64 -13.46
CA ILE A 99 0.60 -6.90 -12.21
C ILE A 99 -0.71 -6.11 -12.21
N VAL A 100 -1.53 -6.30 -11.17
CA VAL A 100 -2.79 -5.58 -11.01
C VAL A 100 -2.49 -4.19 -10.45
N VAL A 101 -2.82 -3.14 -11.20
CA VAL A 101 -2.61 -1.75 -10.82
C VAL A 101 -3.97 -1.10 -10.52
N ILE A 102 -4.22 -0.75 -9.26
CA ILE A 102 -5.52 -0.24 -8.81
C ILE A 102 -5.42 1.24 -8.46
N SER A 103 -6.27 2.06 -9.04
CA SER A 103 -6.41 3.49 -8.71
C SER A 103 -7.64 3.72 -7.84
N GLN A 104 -7.42 4.09 -6.59
CA GLN A 104 -8.44 4.53 -5.65
C GLN A 104 -8.57 6.06 -5.71
N PRO A 105 -9.79 6.62 -5.63
CA PRO A 105 -9.96 8.06 -5.46
C PRO A 105 -9.23 8.59 -4.23
N SER A 106 -8.61 9.77 -4.39
CA SER A 106 -7.86 10.40 -3.30
C SER A 106 -8.76 10.81 -2.12
N GLY A 107 -8.15 10.93 -0.95
CA GLY A 107 -8.83 11.40 0.27
C GLY A 107 -9.74 10.38 0.96
N GLN A 108 -9.84 9.15 0.44
CA GLN A 108 -10.67 8.10 1.04
C GLN A 108 -10.00 7.40 2.22
N SER A 109 -10.82 6.95 3.16
CA SER A 109 -10.39 6.20 4.36
C SER A 109 -10.47 4.69 4.18
N CYS A 110 -11.28 4.18 3.24
CA CYS A 110 -11.46 2.75 2.98
C CYS A 110 -10.28 2.11 2.22
N ALA A 111 -10.12 0.79 2.36
CA ALA A 111 -9.19 -0.03 1.61
C ALA A 111 -9.88 -0.74 0.42
N VAL A 112 -9.19 -0.74 -0.72
CA VAL A 112 -9.63 -1.37 -1.98
C VAL A 112 -9.03 -2.75 -2.21
N VAL A 113 -8.15 -3.24 -1.36
CA VAL A 113 -7.69 -4.64 -1.38
C VAL A 113 -7.64 -5.17 0.04
N GLY A 114 -8.26 -6.33 0.25
CA GLY A 114 -8.17 -7.13 1.47
C GLY A 114 -7.83 -8.58 1.13
N GLY A 115 -7.83 -9.45 2.14
CA GLY A 115 -7.35 -10.83 2.02
C GLY A 115 -8.04 -11.62 0.92
N ILE A 116 -9.38 -11.57 0.88
CA ILE A 116 -10.20 -12.28 -0.13
C ILE A 116 -9.84 -11.84 -1.56
N MET A 117 -9.66 -10.53 -1.77
CA MET A 117 -9.38 -9.97 -3.10
C MET A 117 -7.99 -10.38 -3.58
N ALA A 118 -7.00 -10.30 -2.69
CA ALA A 118 -5.63 -10.69 -3.02
C ALA A 118 -5.49 -12.20 -3.23
N ALA A 119 -6.14 -13.04 -2.42
CA ALA A 119 -6.15 -14.49 -2.59
C ALA A 119 -6.76 -14.88 -3.95
N ARG A 120 -7.84 -14.21 -4.36
CA ARG A 120 -8.42 -14.44 -5.69
C ARG A 120 -7.49 -14.01 -6.83
N MET A 121 -6.85 -12.85 -6.72
CA MET A 121 -5.87 -12.37 -7.69
C MET A 121 -4.67 -13.33 -7.82
N GLN A 122 -4.17 -13.84 -6.69
CA GLN A 122 -3.12 -14.85 -6.64
C GLN A 122 -3.55 -16.14 -7.36
N HIS A 123 -4.75 -16.64 -7.06
CA HIS A 123 -5.28 -17.86 -7.70
C HIS A 123 -5.42 -17.72 -9.22
N LEU A 124 -5.75 -16.52 -9.70
CA LEU A 124 -5.86 -16.22 -11.14
C LEU A 124 -4.51 -15.96 -11.82
N GLY A 125 -3.40 -15.96 -11.06
CA GLY A 125 -2.05 -15.85 -11.59
C GLY A 125 -1.53 -14.42 -11.70
N ALA A 126 -2.00 -13.48 -10.86
CA ALA A 126 -1.34 -12.18 -10.75
C ALA A 126 0.12 -12.35 -10.32
N GLU A 127 1.03 -11.56 -10.89
CA GLU A 127 2.45 -11.52 -10.52
C GLU A 127 2.73 -10.51 -9.38
N GLY A 128 1.78 -9.60 -9.13
CA GLY A 128 1.86 -8.57 -8.08
C GLY A 128 0.62 -7.68 -8.04
N ILE A 129 0.50 -6.89 -6.97
CA ILE A 129 -0.61 -5.94 -6.78
C ILE A 129 -0.04 -4.59 -6.35
N VAL A 130 -0.38 -3.54 -7.09
CA VAL A 130 0.04 -2.16 -6.86
C VAL A 130 -1.22 -1.33 -6.64
N VAL A 131 -1.33 -0.66 -5.49
CA VAL A 131 -2.54 0.06 -5.09
C VAL A 131 -2.21 1.53 -4.84
N ASP A 132 -2.61 2.41 -5.75
CA ASP A 132 -2.74 3.84 -5.45
C ASP A 132 -3.96 4.04 -4.55
N GLY A 133 -3.75 3.80 -3.26
CA GLY A 133 -4.82 3.75 -2.28
C GLY A 133 -4.43 2.94 -1.05
N ARG A 134 -5.45 2.42 -0.38
CA ARG A 134 -5.31 1.69 0.88
C ARG A 134 -5.59 0.21 0.73
N VAL A 135 -4.90 -0.57 1.55
CA VAL A 135 -5.09 -2.02 1.70
C VAL A 135 -5.40 -2.40 3.16
N ARG A 136 -6.01 -3.56 3.37
CA ARG A 136 -6.36 -4.10 4.70
C ARG A 136 -6.07 -5.59 4.78
N ASP A 137 -6.29 -6.19 5.96
CA ASP A 137 -6.08 -7.63 6.19
C ASP A 137 -4.61 -8.05 5.98
N ILE A 138 -3.67 -7.25 6.51
CA ILE A 138 -2.20 -7.38 6.29
C ILE A 138 -1.69 -8.81 6.47
N SER A 139 -2.22 -9.54 7.47
CA SER A 139 -1.85 -10.94 7.70
C SER A 139 -2.20 -11.84 6.50
N ALA A 140 -3.45 -11.78 6.04
CA ALA A 140 -3.91 -12.54 4.88
C ALA A 140 -3.21 -12.11 3.58
N LEU A 141 -2.92 -10.82 3.42
CA LEU A 141 -2.17 -10.33 2.26
C LEU A 141 -0.77 -10.96 2.18
N ASN A 142 -0.05 -11.04 3.30
CA ASN A 142 1.28 -11.65 3.34
C ASN A 142 1.25 -13.16 3.02
N GLN A 143 0.16 -13.87 3.34
CA GLN A 143 0.00 -15.30 3.04
C GLN A 143 -0.10 -15.58 1.52
N THR A 144 -0.51 -14.60 0.72
CA THR A 144 -0.59 -14.74 -0.75
C THR A 144 0.78 -14.85 -1.42
N LYS A 145 1.86 -14.45 -0.74
CA LYS A 145 3.23 -14.38 -1.30
C LYS A 145 3.36 -13.50 -2.55
N LEU A 146 2.33 -12.73 -2.91
CA LEU A 146 2.42 -11.73 -3.95
C LEU A 146 3.20 -10.51 -3.44
N PRO A 147 3.99 -9.84 -4.29
CA PRO A 147 4.46 -8.50 -3.98
C PRO A 147 3.25 -7.55 -4.02
N ILE A 148 2.79 -7.15 -2.84
CA ILE A 148 1.69 -6.20 -2.68
C ILE A 148 2.26 -4.87 -2.19
N TRP A 149 1.98 -3.81 -2.91
CA TRP A 149 2.45 -2.47 -2.61
C TRP A 149 1.30 -1.48 -2.63
N SER A 150 1.31 -0.51 -1.73
CA SER A 150 0.21 0.44 -1.54
C SER A 150 0.68 1.79 -1.02
N LYS A 151 -0.17 2.82 -1.13
CA LYS A 151 0.11 4.12 -0.49
C LYS A 151 -0.08 4.10 1.01
N ALA A 152 -1.04 3.34 1.52
CA ALA A 152 -1.37 3.29 2.94
C ALA A 152 -2.19 2.05 3.32
N THR A 153 -2.53 1.93 4.60
CA THR A 153 -3.41 0.87 5.11
C THR A 153 -4.75 1.45 5.61
N SER A 154 -5.74 0.57 5.80
CA SER A 154 -7.01 0.86 6.49
C SER A 154 -7.57 -0.41 7.12
N VAL A 155 -8.60 -0.26 7.96
CA VAL A 155 -9.46 -1.35 8.43
C VAL A 155 -10.87 -1.31 7.79
N ILE A 156 -11.23 -0.18 7.17
CA ILE A 156 -12.54 0.04 6.54
C ILE A 156 -12.55 -0.61 5.16
N GLY A 157 -13.59 -1.37 4.83
CA GLY A 157 -13.73 -2.01 3.51
C GLY A 157 -14.22 -1.06 2.41
N ALA A 158 -13.87 -1.36 1.16
CA ALA A 158 -14.15 -0.53 -0.03
C ALA A 158 -15.61 -0.06 -0.15
N GLY A 159 -16.57 -0.90 0.26
CA GLY A 159 -18.01 -0.61 0.14
C GLY A 159 -18.48 0.67 0.84
N ALA A 160 -17.64 1.23 1.73
CA ALA A 160 -17.87 2.47 2.47
C ALA A 160 -17.84 3.73 1.59
N GLU A 161 -16.83 3.87 0.73
CA GLU A 161 -16.56 5.13 0.01
C GLU A 161 -16.32 4.95 -1.50
N THR A 162 -16.18 3.71 -1.98
CA THR A 162 -15.78 3.47 -3.37
C THR A 162 -16.45 2.26 -3.99
N LYS A 163 -16.43 2.22 -5.32
CA LYS A 163 -16.89 1.07 -6.11
C LYS A 163 -16.02 0.90 -7.34
N PHE A 164 -15.92 -0.33 -7.80
CA PHE A 164 -15.27 -0.65 -9.07
C PHE A 164 -16.04 -0.06 -10.24
N HIS A 165 -15.31 0.50 -11.21
CA HIS A 165 -15.90 1.24 -12.33
C HIS A 165 -15.49 0.69 -13.69
N ALA A 166 -14.21 0.34 -13.85
CA ALA A 166 -13.68 -0.15 -15.12
C ALA A 166 -12.37 -0.91 -14.90
N HIS A 167 -12.07 -1.83 -15.83
CA HIS A 167 -10.74 -2.44 -15.95
C HIS A 167 -10.14 -2.15 -17.33
N ASN A 168 -8.83 -2.29 -17.46
CA ASN A 168 -8.07 -2.05 -18.68
C ASN A 168 -8.34 -0.66 -19.29
N VAL A 169 -8.47 0.33 -18.41
CA VAL A 169 -8.55 1.76 -18.76
C VAL A 169 -7.33 2.48 -18.18
N PRO A 170 -6.91 3.63 -18.76
CA PRO A 170 -5.81 4.39 -18.18
C PRO A 170 -6.09 4.80 -16.73
N VAL A 171 -5.11 4.61 -15.86
CA VAL A 171 -5.15 5.06 -14.46
C VAL A 171 -3.99 6.02 -14.18
N LYS A 172 -4.24 7.10 -13.44
CA LYS A 172 -3.22 8.10 -13.10
C LYS A 172 -2.77 7.93 -11.64
N ILE A 173 -1.47 7.74 -11.43
CA ILE A 173 -0.83 7.60 -10.11
C ILE A 173 0.30 8.63 -10.03
N GLY A 174 0.14 9.65 -9.20
CA GLY A 174 1.06 10.79 -9.20
C GLY A 174 1.03 11.48 -10.58
N GLU A 175 2.19 11.66 -11.22
CA GLU A 175 2.28 12.20 -12.59
C GLU A 175 2.33 11.13 -13.69
N THR A 176 2.30 9.85 -13.31
CA THR A 176 2.40 8.73 -14.24
C THR A 176 1.01 8.23 -14.62
N ILE A 177 0.77 8.09 -15.93
CA ILE A 177 -0.41 7.39 -16.45
C ILE A 177 0.02 5.96 -16.79
N VAL A 178 -0.72 4.99 -16.28
CA VAL A 178 -0.51 3.57 -16.56
C VAL A 178 -1.64 3.07 -17.43
N GLU A 179 -1.30 2.52 -18.59
CA GLU A 179 -2.25 1.84 -19.48
C GLU A 179 -2.17 0.31 -19.30
N ALA A 180 -3.22 -0.39 -19.72
CA ALA A 180 -3.18 -1.85 -19.74
C ALA A 180 -2.11 -2.32 -20.74
N GLY A 181 -1.28 -3.28 -20.32
CA GLY A 181 -0.15 -3.78 -21.07
C GLY A 181 1.19 -3.10 -20.74
N ASP A 182 1.19 -1.88 -20.20
CA ASP A 182 2.43 -1.22 -19.78
C ASP A 182 3.23 -2.09 -18.81
N ILE A 183 4.56 -2.03 -18.90
CA ILE A 183 5.41 -2.95 -18.15
C ILE A 183 5.67 -2.36 -16.77
N ILE A 184 5.18 -3.03 -15.73
CA ILE A 184 5.39 -2.61 -14.34
C ILE A 184 6.59 -3.36 -13.78
N MET A 185 7.55 -2.61 -13.25
CA MET A 185 8.61 -3.11 -12.39
C MET A 185 8.27 -2.80 -10.95
N ILE A 186 8.23 -3.82 -10.10
CA ILE A 186 8.26 -3.69 -8.64
C ILE A 186 9.67 -4.05 -8.20
N ASP A 187 10.44 -3.07 -7.73
CA ASP A 187 11.81 -3.27 -7.28
C ASP A 187 11.92 -3.05 -5.76
N PRO A 188 11.93 -4.12 -4.95
CA PRO A 188 12.07 -4.00 -3.50
C PRO A 188 13.46 -3.54 -3.06
N PHE A 189 14.49 -3.64 -3.91
CA PHE A 189 15.85 -3.23 -3.57
C PHE A 189 16.00 -1.71 -3.65
N GLU A 190 15.33 -1.09 -4.62
CA GLU A 190 15.24 0.37 -4.77
C GLU A 190 14.04 0.98 -4.05
N ASN A 191 13.20 0.15 -3.42
CA ASN A 191 11.95 0.58 -2.77
C ASN A 191 11.05 1.42 -3.70
N GLY A 192 10.95 1.00 -4.98
CA GLY A 192 10.30 1.74 -6.04
C GLY A 192 9.46 0.88 -6.97
N VAL A 193 8.44 1.51 -7.56
CA VAL A 193 7.62 0.92 -8.63
C VAL A 193 7.67 1.85 -9.83
N VAL A 194 7.98 1.30 -11.01
CA VAL A 194 8.10 2.05 -12.27
C VAL A 194 7.21 1.41 -13.32
N ALA A 195 6.44 2.22 -14.02
CA ALA A 195 5.67 1.86 -15.20
C ALA A 195 6.40 2.32 -16.46
N VAL A 196 6.73 1.37 -17.33
CA VAL A 196 7.35 1.62 -18.63
C VAL A 196 6.25 1.51 -19.70
N PRO A 197 5.92 2.60 -20.40
CA PRO A 197 4.98 2.54 -21.51
C PRO A 197 5.41 1.49 -22.53
N GLN A 198 4.50 0.61 -22.96
CA GLN A 198 4.84 -0.47 -23.89
C GLN A 198 5.51 0.07 -25.17
N ALA A 199 5.05 1.22 -25.66
CA ALA A 199 5.58 1.90 -26.85
C ALA A 199 7.03 2.43 -26.67
N LYS A 200 7.50 2.60 -25.43
CA LYS A 200 8.83 3.13 -25.11
C LYS A 200 9.87 2.07 -24.77
N VAL A 201 9.48 0.79 -24.71
CA VAL A 201 10.38 -0.32 -24.36
C VAL A 201 11.61 -0.39 -25.27
N ASP A 202 11.43 -0.29 -26.59
CA ASP A 202 12.55 -0.40 -27.54
C ASP A 202 13.53 0.78 -27.41
N GLU A 203 13.03 2.02 -27.36
CA GLU A 203 13.85 3.23 -27.15
C GLU A 203 14.60 3.18 -25.80
N LEU A 204 13.92 2.71 -24.75
CA LEU A 204 14.49 2.61 -23.41
C LEU A 204 15.64 1.58 -23.37
N LEU A 205 15.45 0.40 -23.95
CA LEU A 205 16.48 -0.64 -24.01
C LEU A 205 17.72 -0.23 -24.82
N GLU A 206 17.58 0.65 -25.81
CA GLU A 206 18.71 1.21 -26.56
C GLU A 206 19.49 2.28 -25.76
N LEU A 207 18.81 2.95 -24.83
CA LEU A 207 19.36 4.04 -24.03
C LEU A 207 20.05 3.53 -22.76
N LEU A 208 19.42 2.58 -22.05
CA LEU A 208 19.85 2.12 -20.72
C LEU A 208 21.32 1.70 -20.63
N PRO A 209 21.89 0.88 -21.54
CA PRO A 209 23.30 0.49 -21.44
C PRO A 209 24.26 1.68 -21.38
N LYS A 210 23.97 2.75 -22.13
CA LYS A 210 24.81 3.95 -22.19
C LYS A 210 24.72 4.78 -20.91
N LEU A 211 23.53 4.81 -20.29
CA LEU A 211 23.32 5.53 -19.03
C LEU A 211 24.02 4.83 -17.88
N VAL A 212 23.81 3.52 -17.74
CA VAL A 212 24.45 2.71 -16.70
C VAL A 212 25.97 2.75 -16.83
N GLU A 213 26.51 2.58 -18.04
CA GLU A 213 27.96 2.67 -18.26
C GLU A 213 28.53 4.05 -17.90
N ALA A 214 27.81 5.14 -18.19
CA ALA A 214 28.24 6.48 -17.80
C ALA A 214 28.26 6.63 -16.27
N ASP A 215 27.26 6.09 -15.57
CA ASP A 215 27.10 6.21 -14.12
C ASP A 215 28.11 5.39 -13.34
N GLU A 216 28.43 4.19 -13.84
CA GLU A 216 29.53 3.38 -13.32
C GLU A 216 30.86 4.13 -13.40
N LYS A 217 31.15 4.77 -14.54
CA LYS A 217 32.39 5.56 -14.72
C LYS A 217 32.42 6.81 -13.85
N VAL A 218 31.29 7.52 -13.71
CA VAL A 218 31.19 8.65 -12.78
C VAL A 218 31.45 8.17 -11.35
N THR A 219 30.80 7.10 -10.93
CA THR A 219 30.95 6.55 -9.58
C THR A 219 32.40 6.13 -9.31
N ALA A 220 33.07 5.52 -10.29
CA ALA A 220 34.48 5.17 -10.19
C ALA A 220 35.38 6.41 -10.08
N ASP A 221 35.17 7.44 -10.90
CA ASP A 221 35.94 8.70 -10.85
C ASP A 221 35.76 9.39 -9.49
N VAL A 222 34.53 9.49 -9.00
CA VAL A 222 34.21 10.07 -7.68
C VAL A 222 34.85 9.24 -6.55
N GLY A 223 34.77 7.91 -6.64
CA GLY A 223 35.43 7.01 -5.69
C GLY A 223 36.96 7.15 -5.65
N ASN A 224 37.57 7.61 -6.75
CA ASN A 224 39.00 7.94 -6.85
C ASN A 224 39.33 9.40 -6.48
N GLY A 225 38.35 10.18 -6.01
CA GLY A 225 38.54 11.54 -5.53
C GLY A 225 38.43 12.64 -6.61
N VAL A 226 37.96 12.31 -7.82
CA VAL A 226 37.60 13.32 -8.84
C VAL A 226 36.33 14.05 -8.38
N SER A 227 36.24 15.36 -8.62
CA SER A 227 35.02 16.10 -8.31
C SER A 227 33.84 15.62 -9.18
N VAL A 228 32.63 15.69 -8.64
CA VAL A 228 31.40 15.30 -9.37
C VAL A 228 31.26 16.08 -10.68
N GLU A 229 31.56 17.38 -10.66
CA GLU A 229 31.51 18.24 -11.85
C GLU A 229 32.42 17.71 -12.98
N GLU A 230 33.66 17.37 -12.64
CA GLU A 230 34.63 16.86 -13.61
C GLU A 230 34.26 15.44 -14.08
N ALA A 231 33.80 14.58 -13.18
CA ALA A 231 33.33 13.24 -13.53
C ALA A 231 32.13 13.30 -14.50
N PHE A 232 31.16 14.18 -14.25
CA PHE A 232 30.03 14.39 -15.16
C PHE A 232 30.45 14.94 -16.52
N LYS A 233 31.37 15.91 -16.57
CA LYS A 233 31.92 16.43 -17.84
C LYS A 233 32.56 15.33 -18.69
N ARG A 234 33.27 14.38 -18.05
CA ARG A 234 33.93 13.27 -18.76
C ARG A 234 32.96 12.25 -19.31
N HIS A 235 31.96 11.87 -18.53
CA HIS A 235 31.19 10.64 -18.82
C HIS A 235 29.73 10.90 -19.22
N ARG A 236 29.11 12.00 -18.77
CA ARG A 236 27.69 12.30 -19.05
C ARG A 236 27.46 13.32 -20.17
N ALA A 237 28.47 14.13 -20.53
CA ALA A 237 28.34 15.22 -21.52
C ALA A 237 27.84 14.78 -22.92
N PHE A 238 28.12 13.55 -23.35
CA PHE A 238 27.65 13.03 -24.65
C PHE A 238 26.22 12.45 -24.59
N THR A 239 25.76 12.03 -23.42
CA THR A 239 24.43 11.40 -23.25
C THR A 239 23.29 12.37 -22.97
N MET A 240 23.57 13.65 -22.70
CA MET A 240 22.55 14.66 -22.40
C MET A 240 22.13 15.47 -23.63
N GLY A 241 22.74 15.27 -24.80
CA GLY A 241 22.59 16.24 -25.88
C GLY A 241 23.17 17.61 -25.47
N ILE A 242 23.64 18.37 -26.44
CA ILE A 242 24.37 19.62 -26.15
C ILE A 242 23.44 20.68 -25.51
N THR A 243 22.12 20.51 -25.60
CA THR A 243 21.11 21.44 -25.07
C THR A 243 20.74 21.22 -23.60
N ASP A 244 20.69 19.98 -23.10
CA ASP A 244 20.29 19.74 -21.69
C ASP A 244 21.45 19.93 -20.71
N PHE A 245 22.69 19.62 -21.14
CA PHE A 245 23.88 19.81 -20.28
C PHE A 245 24.08 21.28 -19.87
N PHE A 246 23.83 22.22 -20.79
CA PHE A 246 23.95 23.66 -20.49
C PHE A 246 22.81 24.20 -19.65
N SER A 247 21.64 23.54 -19.59
CA SER A 247 20.52 24.00 -18.75
C SER A 247 20.66 23.47 -17.32
N ASP A 248 20.82 22.16 -17.14
CA ASP A 248 20.81 21.53 -15.81
C ASP A 248 22.05 21.85 -14.98
N VAL A 249 23.24 21.90 -15.61
CA VAL A 249 24.49 22.26 -14.91
C VAL A 249 24.51 23.77 -14.64
N TRP A 250 24.00 24.60 -15.55
CA TRP A 250 23.94 26.04 -15.34
C TRP A 250 22.92 26.42 -14.26
N GLU A 251 21.73 25.84 -14.21
CA GLU A 251 20.77 26.14 -13.13
C GLU A 251 21.22 25.63 -11.77
N THR A 252 21.85 24.44 -11.69
CA THR A 252 22.31 23.87 -10.42
C THR A 252 23.53 24.61 -9.85
N PHE A 253 24.40 25.18 -10.69
CA PHE A 253 25.67 25.78 -10.25
C PHE A 253 25.80 27.30 -10.49
N SER A 254 24.88 27.95 -11.24
CA SER A 254 24.96 29.39 -11.54
C SER A 254 24.16 30.27 -10.60
N HIS A 255 23.90 29.83 -9.37
CA HIS A 255 23.57 30.71 -8.26
C HIS A 255 24.75 30.80 -7.29
N PRO A 256 25.78 31.61 -7.59
CA PRO A 256 26.53 32.22 -6.52
C PRO A 256 25.53 33.04 -5.71
N SER A 257 25.29 32.62 -4.48
CA SER A 257 24.71 33.46 -3.45
C SER A 257 25.43 34.81 -3.47
N ALA A 258 24.78 35.84 -3.99
CA ALA A 258 25.23 37.20 -3.82
C ALA A 258 25.04 37.53 -2.34
N ASP A 259 26.15 37.65 -1.64
CA ASP A 259 26.22 38.28 -0.33
C ASP A 259 25.49 39.62 -0.39
N ALA A 260 24.40 39.72 0.35
CA ALA A 260 23.82 40.99 0.74
C ALA A 260 23.63 40.94 2.25
N GLU A 261 24.69 41.29 2.97
CA GLU A 261 24.60 41.76 4.34
C GLU A 261 23.59 42.90 4.40
N HIS A 262 22.58 42.83 5.27
CA HIS A 262 22.06 43.98 6.02
C HIS A 262 21.17 43.51 7.20
N PRO A 263 21.08 44.31 8.27
CA PRO A 263 21.17 43.81 9.64
C PRO A 263 19.84 43.52 10.32
N VAL A 264 19.94 42.72 11.39
CA VAL A 264 18.91 42.51 12.41
C VAL A 264 18.56 43.84 13.09
N GLN A 265 17.30 44.27 13.00
CA GLN A 265 16.67 45.18 13.95
C GLN A 265 15.25 44.73 14.26
N GLY A 266 15.01 44.45 15.54
CA GLY A 266 13.67 44.21 16.08
C GLY A 266 12.87 45.50 16.23
N GLY A 267 11.54 45.36 16.27
CA GLY A 267 10.62 46.45 16.54
C GLY A 267 9.17 45.98 16.56
N THR A 268 8.63 45.78 17.76
CA THR A 268 7.19 45.71 18.06
C THR A 268 6.46 46.99 17.65
N SER A 269 5.24 46.89 17.10
CA SER A 269 4.02 47.55 17.62
C SER A 269 2.89 47.65 16.57
N THR A 270 1.74 47.09 16.98
CA THR A 270 0.33 47.49 16.77
C THR A 270 -0.09 48.35 15.56
N LYS A 271 -1.09 47.85 14.81
CA LYS A 271 -2.46 48.39 14.73
C LYS A 271 -3.28 47.73 13.60
N SER A 272 -4.41 47.13 13.97
CA SER A 272 -5.59 47.05 13.09
C SER A 272 -6.22 48.44 12.92
N PRO A 273 -7.07 48.62 11.90
CA PRO A 273 -8.48 48.81 12.21
C PRO A 273 -9.41 48.05 11.23
N ALA A 274 -10.70 48.17 11.53
CA ALA A 274 -11.79 47.28 11.20
C ALA A 274 -12.71 47.76 10.05
N SER A 275 -13.57 46.83 9.64
CA SER A 275 -14.98 46.92 9.21
C SER A 275 -15.41 47.85 8.06
N GLY A 276 -16.14 47.23 7.12
CA GLY A 276 -17.17 47.83 6.30
C GLY A 276 -18.17 46.76 5.83
N THR A 277 -19.28 46.69 6.56
CA THR A 277 -20.66 46.25 6.21
C THR A 277 -21.17 46.85 4.89
N ASP A 278 -22.24 46.49 4.20
CA ASP A 278 -23.34 45.49 4.22
C ASP A 278 -23.94 45.53 2.79
N GLU A 279 -24.75 44.54 2.42
CA GLU A 279 -26.13 44.70 1.90
C GLU A 279 -26.55 43.64 0.86
N GLU A 280 -27.71 43.07 1.18
CA GLU A 280 -28.49 42.03 0.50
C GLU A 280 -29.36 42.58 -0.65
N SER A 281 -29.79 41.67 -1.52
CA SER A 281 -31.15 41.55 -2.07
C SER A 281 -31.24 40.14 -2.69
N GLY A 282 -32.21 39.24 -2.40
CA GLY A 282 -33.68 39.39 -2.43
C GLY A 282 -34.11 39.41 -3.90
N ASP A 283 -34.93 38.52 -4.47
CA ASP A 283 -35.97 37.62 -3.96
C ASP A 283 -36.46 36.71 -5.12
N GLU A 284 -37.47 35.88 -4.81
CA GLU A 284 -38.48 35.21 -5.66
C GLU A 284 -38.28 33.68 -5.88
N ALA A 285 -38.94 32.82 -5.08
CA ALA A 285 -40.37 32.37 -5.15
C ALA A 285 -40.62 31.36 -6.30
N GLU A 286 -41.48 30.34 -6.25
CA GLU A 286 -42.14 29.48 -5.26
C GLU A 286 -42.92 28.42 -6.12
N VAL A 287 -43.27 27.25 -5.55
CA VAL A 287 -44.41 26.37 -5.93
C VAL A 287 -44.37 25.56 -7.25
N ASN A 288 -44.33 24.21 -7.12
CA ASN A 288 -45.53 23.39 -7.41
C ASN A 288 -45.49 21.97 -6.77
N LYS A 289 -46.63 21.57 -6.21
CA LYS A 289 -46.98 20.24 -5.68
C LYS A 289 -48.18 19.71 -6.49
N GLN A 290 -48.39 18.39 -6.41
CA GLN A 290 -49.50 17.57 -6.95
C GLN A 290 -49.20 17.06 -8.39
N ASP A 291 -49.33 15.78 -8.73
CA ASP A 291 -50.45 14.88 -8.45
C ASP A 291 -50.08 13.43 -8.12
N ALA A 292 -51.04 12.76 -7.48
CA ALA A 292 -51.05 11.35 -7.14
C ALA A 292 -52.02 10.55 -8.03
N LYS A 293 -51.75 9.23 -8.11
CA LYS A 293 -52.64 8.08 -8.40
C LYS A 293 -52.98 7.72 -9.86
N SER A 294 -52.43 6.57 -10.29
CA SER A 294 -53.14 5.33 -10.66
C SER A 294 -52.06 4.23 -10.79
N GLY A 295 -52.18 2.94 -10.47
CA GLY A 295 -53.28 2.06 -10.06
C GLY A 295 -52.98 0.66 -10.61
N GLY A 296 -52.96 -0.39 -9.77
CA GLY A 296 -53.01 -1.84 -10.13
C GLY A 296 -51.65 -2.55 -10.20
N SER A 297 -51.25 -3.37 -9.23
CA SER A 297 -51.65 -4.77 -8.93
C SER A 297 -50.94 -5.81 -9.81
N ASP A 298 -50.01 -6.56 -9.24
CA ASP A 298 -50.12 -8.03 -9.15
C ASP A 298 -49.05 -8.55 -8.17
N GLU A 299 -49.54 -9.29 -7.17
CA GLU A 299 -48.78 -9.88 -6.09
C GLU A 299 -48.89 -11.41 -6.20
N GLN A 300 -47.80 -12.06 -5.80
CA GLN A 300 -47.69 -13.39 -5.21
C GLN A 300 -47.64 -14.64 -6.10
N GLY A 301 -46.58 -15.42 -5.85
CA GLY A 301 -46.69 -16.87 -5.87
C GLY A 301 -45.38 -17.65 -6.03
N HIS A 302 -44.44 -17.60 -5.07
CA HIS A 302 -43.67 -18.82 -4.79
C HIS A 302 -43.35 -18.98 -3.31
N LYS A 303 -43.62 -20.20 -2.84
CA LYS A 303 -43.61 -20.69 -1.46
C LYS A 303 -42.20 -21.24 -1.15
N PRO A 304 -41.70 -21.15 0.10
CA PRO A 304 -40.37 -21.63 0.45
C PRO A 304 -40.35 -23.15 0.53
N SER A 305 -39.34 -23.79 -0.08
CA SER A 305 -38.99 -25.19 0.16
C SER A 305 -37.88 -25.25 1.20
N GLU A 306 -38.13 -26.07 2.20
CA GLU A 306 -37.27 -26.45 3.31
C GLU A 306 -36.02 -27.23 2.86
N GLU A 307 -34.97 -27.08 3.68
CA GLU A 307 -33.94 -28.06 4.02
C GLU A 307 -33.06 -28.65 2.91
N SER A 308 -31.80 -28.21 2.90
CA SER A 308 -30.67 -29.10 2.61
C SER A 308 -29.40 -28.58 3.31
N GLU A 309 -29.10 -29.25 4.42
CA GLU A 309 -27.76 -29.60 4.92
C GLU A 309 -26.85 -28.44 5.33
N GLU A 310 -26.77 -28.29 6.66
CA GLU A 310 -25.66 -27.66 7.37
C GLU A 310 -24.39 -28.45 7.00
N ASP A 311 -23.55 -27.87 6.15
CA ASP A 311 -22.14 -28.26 6.07
C ASP A 311 -21.53 -27.85 7.43
N GLU A 312 -21.40 -28.81 8.33
CA GLU A 312 -20.58 -28.68 9.53
C GLU A 312 -19.18 -28.29 9.07
N ASP A 313 -18.78 -27.04 9.34
CA ASP A 313 -17.40 -26.60 9.24
C ASP A 313 -16.57 -27.55 10.10
N GLU A 314 -15.86 -28.49 9.47
CA GLU A 314 -14.73 -29.17 10.09
C GLU A 314 -13.72 -28.06 10.44
N GLU A 315 -13.79 -27.55 11.68
CA GLU A 315 -12.68 -26.83 12.29
C GLU A 315 -11.46 -27.75 12.17
N GLU A 316 -10.57 -27.48 11.22
CA GLU A 316 -9.23 -28.05 11.26
C GLU A 316 -8.63 -27.61 12.61
N GLU A 317 -8.65 -28.51 13.59
CA GLU A 317 -7.93 -28.35 14.85
C GLU A 317 -6.47 -28.07 14.47
N GLU A 318 -6.04 -26.80 14.52
CA GLU A 318 -4.62 -26.47 14.45
C GLU A 318 -3.94 -27.31 15.53
N GLU A 319 -3.12 -28.28 15.12
CA GLU A 319 -2.38 -29.11 16.07
C GLU A 319 -1.65 -28.16 17.05
N PRO A 320 -1.96 -28.22 18.36
CA PRO A 320 -1.53 -27.19 19.29
C PRO A 320 0.00 -27.14 19.34
N ASP A 321 0.57 -25.93 19.25
CA ASP A 321 2.03 -25.71 19.27
C ASP A 321 2.63 -26.52 20.44
N PRO A 322 3.52 -27.49 20.18
CA PRO A 322 4.16 -28.29 21.21
C PRO A 322 4.81 -27.43 22.30
N LYS A 323 5.28 -26.22 21.95
CA LYS A 323 5.83 -25.27 22.91
C LYS A 323 4.78 -24.81 23.93
N ASP A 324 3.60 -24.38 23.48
CA ASP A 324 2.56 -23.85 24.36
C ASP A 324 2.02 -24.92 25.31
N THR A 325 1.94 -26.17 24.83
CA THR A 325 1.56 -27.33 25.64
C THR A 325 2.63 -27.60 26.71
N LEU A 326 3.90 -27.62 26.32
CA LEU A 326 5.02 -27.86 27.26
C LEU A 326 5.20 -26.74 28.28
N GLU A 327 4.98 -25.49 27.90
CA GLU A 327 5.05 -24.35 28.84
C GLU A 327 3.92 -24.41 29.88
N LYS A 328 2.70 -24.83 29.49
CA LYS A 328 1.59 -25.06 30.44
C LYS A 328 1.89 -26.19 31.42
N GLU A 329 2.35 -27.33 30.93
CA GLU A 329 2.75 -28.46 31.79
C GLU A 329 3.89 -28.07 32.74
N CYS A 330 4.85 -27.27 32.25
CA CYS A 330 5.96 -26.78 33.06
C CYS A 330 5.52 -25.75 34.11
N ALA A 331 4.55 -24.90 33.81
CA ALA A 331 3.98 -23.97 34.78
C ALA A 331 3.32 -24.70 35.96
N GLU A 332 2.73 -25.87 35.74
CA GLU A 332 2.11 -26.72 36.77
C GLU A 332 3.10 -27.70 37.45
N SER A 333 4.35 -27.71 37.00
CA SER A 333 5.35 -28.63 37.51
C SER A 333 5.83 -28.27 38.92
N LYS A 334 6.44 -29.25 39.60
CA LYS A 334 7.08 -29.03 40.91
C LYS A 334 8.22 -28.00 40.84
N GLU A 335 8.87 -27.86 39.69
CA GLU A 335 9.98 -26.92 39.48
C GLU A 335 9.49 -25.48 39.52
N CYS A 336 8.29 -25.21 38.99
CA CYS A 336 7.70 -23.87 38.94
C CYS A 336 6.64 -23.59 40.01
N HIS A 337 6.49 -24.49 41.00
CA HIS A 337 5.51 -24.34 42.08
C HIS A 337 5.65 -23.01 42.85
N GLY A 338 6.89 -22.56 43.13
CA GLY A 338 7.13 -21.31 43.84
C GLY A 338 6.59 -20.08 43.08
N PRO A 339 7.10 -19.81 41.86
CA PRO A 339 6.58 -18.74 41.02
C PRO A 339 5.08 -18.84 40.74
N LYS A 340 4.55 -20.06 40.55
CA LYS A 340 3.12 -20.29 40.33
C LYS A 340 2.28 -19.89 41.56
N HIS A 341 2.71 -20.28 42.75
CA HIS A 341 2.03 -19.91 43.99
C HIS A 341 1.94 -18.39 44.16
N HIS A 342 3.04 -17.67 43.91
CA HIS A 342 3.05 -16.21 44.01
C HIS A 342 2.14 -15.55 42.97
N TYR A 343 2.12 -16.06 41.73
CA TYR A 343 1.22 -15.58 40.70
C TYR A 343 -0.25 -15.84 41.07
N ASP A 344 -0.58 -17.04 41.54
CA ASP A 344 -1.94 -17.41 41.92
C ASP A 344 -2.44 -16.58 43.11
N GLU A 345 -1.59 -16.30 44.11
CA GLU A 345 -1.91 -15.40 45.23
C GLU A 345 -2.16 -13.96 44.77
N CYS A 346 -1.34 -13.44 43.85
CA CYS A 346 -1.55 -12.12 43.28
C CYS A 346 -2.86 -12.08 42.49
N ALA A 347 -3.10 -13.07 41.63
CA ALA A 347 -4.29 -13.13 40.78
C ALA A 347 -5.57 -13.16 41.62
N GLN A 348 -5.57 -13.90 42.74
CA GLN A 348 -6.68 -13.90 43.71
C GLN A 348 -6.89 -12.52 44.34
N ARG A 349 -5.81 -11.83 44.74
CA ARG A 349 -5.89 -10.50 45.36
C ARG A 349 -6.40 -9.44 44.38
N VAL A 350 -5.90 -9.42 43.16
CA VAL A 350 -6.34 -8.51 42.08
C VAL A 350 -7.80 -8.77 41.71
N THR A 351 -8.18 -10.03 41.55
CA THR A 351 -9.57 -10.40 41.23
C THR A 351 -10.53 -9.96 42.35
N GLY A 352 -10.18 -10.21 43.61
CA GLY A 352 -10.98 -9.77 44.75
C GLY A 352 -11.15 -8.24 44.82
N GLN A 353 -10.09 -7.47 44.52
CA GLN A 353 -10.20 -6.00 44.47
C GLN A 353 -11.10 -5.50 43.34
N ILE A 354 -11.04 -6.14 42.16
CA ILE A 354 -11.91 -5.81 41.03
C ILE A 354 -13.37 -6.09 41.37
N GLU A 355 -13.66 -7.24 42.00
CA GLU A 355 -15.02 -7.61 42.40
C GLU A 355 -15.59 -6.67 43.49
N GLU A 356 -14.76 -6.24 44.46
CA GLU A 356 -15.22 -5.37 45.56
C GLU A 356 -15.30 -3.89 45.18
N LYS A 357 -14.33 -3.38 44.41
CA LYS A 357 -14.15 -1.93 44.17
C LYS A 357 -14.31 -1.52 42.71
N GLY A 358 -14.49 -2.48 41.80
CA GLY A 358 -14.51 -2.24 40.35
C GLY A 358 -13.15 -1.90 39.74
N LYS A 359 -12.07 -1.90 40.54
CA LYS A 359 -10.68 -1.67 40.09
C LYS A 359 -9.68 -2.28 41.09
N ALA A 360 -8.55 -2.76 40.57
CA ALA A 360 -7.41 -3.18 41.38
C ALA A 360 -6.42 -2.03 41.61
N ASP A 361 -5.80 -2.03 42.78
CA ASP A 361 -4.75 -1.09 43.21
C ASP A 361 -3.34 -1.62 42.87
N GLU A 362 -3.23 -2.84 42.33
CA GLU A 362 -1.99 -3.51 41.89
C GLU A 362 -2.23 -4.40 40.65
N ASP A 363 -1.15 -4.91 40.04
CA ASP A 363 -1.18 -5.91 38.97
C ASP A 363 -0.24 -7.10 39.28
N CYS A 364 -0.34 -8.17 38.50
CA CYS A 364 0.45 -9.40 38.68
C CYS A 364 1.52 -9.61 37.61
N VAL A 365 1.99 -8.51 37.00
CA VAL A 365 2.89 -8.59 35.85
C VAL A 365 4.25 -9.17 36.26
N GLU A 366 4.77 -8.81 37.42
CA GLU A 366 6.06 -9.30 37.92
C GLU A 366 6.02 -10.80 38.22
N GLU A 367 5.00 -11.26 38.96
CA GLU A 367 4.78 -12.67 39.29
C GLU A 367 4.50 -13.51 38.03
N PHE A 368 3.80 -12.93 37.05
CA PHE A 368 3.61 -13.56 35.74
C PHE A 368 4.94 -13.77 35.02
N PHE A 369 5.82 -12.77 34.98
CA PHE A 369 7.14 -12.92 34.35
C PHE A 369 8.01 -13.96 35.06
N HIS A 370 7.93 -14.08 36.38
CA HIS A 370 8.63 -15.12 37.12
C HIS A 370 8.10 -16.53 36.78
N LEU A 371 6.78 -16.69 36.68
CA LEU A 371 6.16 -17.95 36.28
C LEU A 371 6.50 -18.30 34.83
N ALA A 372 6.35 -17.36 33.90
CA ALA A 372 6.66 -17.54 32.48
C ALA A 372 8.13 -17.89 32.26
N HIS A 373 9.05 -17.20 32.94
CA HIS A 373 10.47 -17.50 32.83
C HIS A 373 10.81 -18.92 33.31
N CYS A 374 10.21 -19.35 34.43
CA CYS A 374 10.38 -20.71 34.91
C CYS A 374 9.81 -21.74 33.92
N ALA A 375 8.59 -21.51 33.43
CA ALA A 375 7.91 -22.39 32.48
C ALA A 375 8.71 -22.57 31.18
N THR A 376 9.22 -21.47 30.59
CA THR A 376 10.05 -21.52 29.39
C THR A 376 11.38 -22.24 29.63
N GLN A 377 12.04 -22.03 30.77
CA GLN A 377 13.29 -22.74 31.10
C GLN A 377 13.08 -24.26 31.27
N CYS A 378 11.96 -24.66 31.87
CA CYS A 378 11.57 -26.07 31.99
C CYS A 378 11.18 -26.66 30.62
N ALA A 379 10.49 -25.91 29.77
CA ALA A 379 9.97 -26.38 28.49
C ALA A 379 11.04 -26.48 27.41
N ALA A 380 12.01 -25.56 27.38
CA ALA A 380 13.06 -25.50 26.37
C ALA A 380 13.78 -26.84 26.10
N PRO A 381 14.36 -27.55 27.09
CA PRO A 381 15.04 -28.81 26.83
C PRO A 381 14.10 -29.92 26.34
N LYS A 382 12.82 -29.90 26.75
CA LYS A 382 11.80 -30.88 26.32
C LYS A 382 11.41 -30.63 24.86
N LEU A 383 11.21 -29.37 24.49
CA LEU A 383 10.92 -28.96 23.11
C LEU A 383 12.09 -29.31 22.18
N PHE A 384 13.33 -29.01 22.58
CA PHE A 384 14.51 -29.39 21.80
C PHE A 384 14.71 -30.89 21.64
N ALA A 385 14.16 -31.71 22.55
CA ALA A 385 14.18 -33.17 22.43
C ALA A 385 13.11 -33.70 21.47
N GLN A 386 11.99 -32.98 21.29
CA GLN A 386 10.92 -33.33 20.35
C GLN A 386 11.21 -32.90 18.90
N LEU A 387 12.07 -31.89 18.72
CA LEU A 387 12.45 -31.35 17.40
C LEU A 387 13.71 -32.00 16.79
N LYS A 388 14.28 -33.02 17.44
CA LYS A 388 15.40 -33.84 16.94
C LYS A 388 14.87 -35.17 16.42
#